data_AF-A0A7W1FRT9-F1
#
_entry.id   AF-A0A7W1FRT9-F1
#
_cell.length_a   1.000
_cell.length_b   1.000
_cell.length_c   1.000
_cell.angle_alpha   90.00
_cell.angle_beta   90.00
_cell.angle_gamma   90.00
#
_symmetry.space_group_name_H-M   'P 1'
#
loop_
_entity.id
_entity.type
_entity.pdbx_description
1 polymer ?
#
loop_
_entity_poly.entity_id
_entity_poly.type
_entity_poly.pdbx_seq_one_letter_code
_entity_poly.pdbx_strand_id
1 'polypeptide(L)'
;MEKLGTASFEIEEERVAWEGLASSCAAPIRRFAAFTLVGFTSFIAITAAVIVFYNLFGHRLIPEQGVSPPRTAFYVTILLGVAVAIGGYLVWLLKSLRSYRVFSAVLSRGGLDPRRPTAWGLRAYSDEQLLALRSRYERLHKGKLKERLGRIFGFHGDDEFSLGPLSVLPGTFEMGALRVEWETRLILISGEPMPEISWWTEGRHNLLPRKPDEARKLVYALRYTGDSVRELKRRYGYRTERWHATVPEGKLFDAVRDLESSHRIQMALSRSGFRKGGPS
;
A
#
# COMPACT_ATOMS: atom_id res chain seq x y z
N MET A 1 -33.77 25.98 2.05
CA MET A 1 -33.10 24.83 1.42
C MET A 1 -32.25 25.37 0.26
N GLU A 2 -31.02 25.79 0.55
CA GLU A 2 -30.08 26.23 -0.47
C GLU A 2 -29.47 25.02 -1.17
N LYS A 3 -29.66 24.93 -2.49
CA LYS A 3 -28.89 24.06 -3.37
C LYS A 3 -27.44 24.55 -3.36
N LEU A 4 -26.60 23.96 -2.50
CA LEU A 4 -25.16 24.07 -2.61
C LEU A 4 -24.77 23.47 -3.96
N GLY A 5 -24.48 24.34 -4.93
CA GLY A 5 -23.87 23.96 -6.19
C GLY A 5 -22.58 23.21 -5.89
N THR A 6 -22.53 21.93 -6.24
CA THR A 6 -21.30 21.15 -6.26
C THR A 6 -20.33 21.87 -7.18
N ALA A 7 -19.21 22.36 -6.63
CA ALA A 7 -18.13 22.87 -7.45
C ALA A 7 -17.66 21.73 -8.37
N SER A 8 -17.69 21.94 -9.69
CA SER A 8 -17.19 20.97 -10.65
C SER A 8 -15.68 20.86 -10.46
N PHE A 9 -15.21 19.73 -9.93
CA PHE A 9 -13.78 19.45 -9.85
C PHE A 9 -13.18 19.37 -11.24
N GLU A 10 -12.03 20.02 -11.45
CA GLU A 10 -11.14 19.61 -12.53
C GLU A 10 -10.58 18.21 -12.21
N ILE A 11 -10.43 17.38 -13.25
CA ILE A 11 -9.98 15.96 -13.13
C ILE A 11 -8.68 15.83 -12.33
N GLU A 12 -7.80 16.85 -12.39
CA GLU A 12 -6.53 16.86 -11.67
C GLU A 12 -6.68 17.21 -10.18
N GLU A 13 -7.68 18.01 -9.80
CA GLU A 13 -7.96 18.33 -8.39
C GLU A 13 -8.54 17.11 -7.65
N GLU A 14 -9.47 16.39 -8.29
CA GLU A 14 -10.00 15.12 -7.77
C GLU A 14 -8.86 14.12 -7.54
N ARG A 15 -7.95 14.00 -8.52
CA ARG A 15 -6.77 13.14 -8.42
C ARG A 15 -5.92 13.48 -7.20
N VAL A 16 -5.51 14.75 -7.08
CA VAL A 16 -4.64 15.19 -5.98
C VAL A 16 -5.33 14.96 -4.64
N ALA A 17 -6.65 15.14 -4.56
CA ALA A 17 -7.41 14.89 -3.36
C ALA A 17 -7.44 13.39 -2.98
N TRP A 18 -7.62 12.48 -3.94
CA TRP A 18 -7.52 11.03 -3.69
C TRP A 18 -6.12 10.60 -3.25
N GLU A 19 -5.08 11.11 -3.91
CA GLU A 19 -3.69 10.81 -3.55
C GLU A 19 -3.33 11.35 -2.16
N GLY A 20 -3.77 12.57 -1.84
CA GLY A 20 -3.62 13.18 -0.53
C GLY A 20 -4.33 12.37 0.57
N LEU A 21 -5.53 11.87 0.27
CA LEU A 21 -6.28 11.01 1.18
C LEU A 21 -5.55 9.66 1.41
N ALA A 22 -5.12 9.01 0.34
CA ALA A 22 -4.43 7.72 0.40
C ALA A 22 -3.07 7.81 1.10
N SER A 23 -2.29 8.86 0.84
CA SER A 23 -0.99 9.10 1.50
C SER A 23 -1.13 9.44 2.98
N SER A 24 -2.25 10.04 3.38
CA SER A 24 -2.58 10.30 4.78
C SER A 24 -2.85 9.01 5.56
N CYS A 25 -3.25 7.93 4.88
CA CYS A 25 -3.53 6.62 5.46
C CYS A 25 -2.30 5.71 5.43
N ALA A 26 -1.22 6.06 6.14
CA ALA A 26 -0.06 5.18 6.23
C ALA A 26 -0.29 4.07 7.26
N ALA A 27 0.31 2.89 7.05
CA ALA A 27 0.22 1.74 7.95
C ALA A 27 0.61 2.09 9.41
N PRO A 28 -0.36 2.22 10.33
CA PRO A 28 -0.13 2.75 11.68
C PRO A 28 0.87 1.92 12.48
N ILE A 29 0.75 0.60 12.40
CA ILE A 29 1.61 -0.34 13.12
C ILE A 29 3.07 -0.23 12.64
N ARG A 30 3.27 -0.09 11.32
CA ARG A 30 4.62 0.07 10.75
C ARG A 30 5.24 1.39 11.17
N ARG A 31 4.46 2.46 11.22
CA ARG A 31 4.92 3.77 11.69
C ARG A 31 5.24 3.76 13.17
N PHE A 32 4.40 3.13 14.00
CA PHE A 32 4.69 2.91 15.41
C PHE A 32 6.03 2.18 15.59
N ALA A 33 6.26 1.07 14.89
CA ALA A 33 7.53 0.34 14.95
C ALA A 33 8.74 1.21 14.55
N ALA A 34 8.59 2.05 13.52
CA ALA A 34 9.64 2.98 13.11
C ALA A 34 9.95 4.04 14.17
N PHE A 35 8.93 4.63 14.81
CA PHE A 35 9.13 5.58 15.90
C PHE A 35 9.74 4.93 17.15
N THR A 36 9.35 3.69 17.46
CA THR A 36 9.97 2.90 18.53
C THR A 36 11.44 2.64 18.25
N LEU A 37 11.80 2.32 17.00
CA LEU A 37 13.20 2.15 16.60
C LEU A 37 13.99 3.45 16.80
N VAL A 38 13.43 4.59 16.39
CA VAL A 38 14.06 5.91 16.58
C VAL A 38 14.21 6.27 18.05
N GLY A 39 13.19 6.01 18.89
CA GLY A 39 13.30 6.24 20.33
C GLY A 39 14.34 5.33 20.98
N PHE A 40 14.43 4.07 20.55
CA PHE A 40 15.42 3.12 21.03
C PHE A 40 16.86 3.51 20.63
N THR A 41 17.08 3.91 19.39
CA THR A 41 18.41 4.40 18.96
C THR A 41 18.80 5.68 19.68
N SER A 42 17.85 6.59 19.90
CA SER A 42 18.06 7.80 20.70
C SER A 42 18.46 7.44 22.13
N PHE A 43 17.76 6.50 22.76
CA PHE A 43 18.11 5.99 24.10
C PHE A 43 19.54 5.45 24.16
N ILE A 44 19.95 4.62 23.19
CA ILE A 44 21.31 4.07 23.14
C ILE A 44 22.33 5.21 23.02
N ALA A 45 22.12 6.14 22.09
CA ALA A 45 23.04 7.25 21.86
C ALA A 45 23.19 8.15 23.09
N ILE A 46 22.07 8.51 23.73
CA ILE A 46 22.07 9.37 24.92
C ILE A 46 22.70 8.64 26.10
N THR A 47 22.39 7.36 26.31
CA THR A 47 22.98 6.57 27.39
C THR A 47 24.49 6.41 27.20
N ALA A 48 24.95 6.15 25.98
CA ALA A 48 26.38 6.11 25.66
C ALA A 48 27.05 7.46 25.94
N ALA A 49 26.43 8.57 25.54
CA ALA A 49 26.94 9.91 25.82
C ALA A 49 27.03 10.19 27.34
N VAL A 50 26.01 9.80 28.10
CA VAL A 50 26.00 9.89 29.57
C VAL A 50 27.14 9.06 30.18
N ILE A 51 27.33 7.82 29.75
CA ILE A 51 28.43 6.96 30.24
C ILE A 51 29.79 7.58 29.94
N VAL A 52 30.00 8.10 28.72
CA VAL A 52 31.24 8.78 28.34
C VAL A 52 31.45 10.03 29.20
N PHE A 53 30.40 10.84 29.39
CA PHE A 53 30.45 12.05 30.21
C PHE A 53 30.88 11.75 31.66
N TYR A 54 30.26 10.75 32.30
CA TYR A 54 30.63 10.37 33.67
C TYR A 54 32.04 9.77 33.77
N ASN A 55 32.53 9.07 32.75
CA ASN A 55 33.92 8.57 32.75
C ASN A 55 34.97 9.67 32.54
N LEU A 56 34.65 10.70 31.75
CA LEU A 56 35.56 11.81 31.48
C LEU A 56 35.58 12.85 32.61
N PHE A 57 34.41 13.15 33.22
CA PHE A 57 34.25 14.27 34.15
C PHE A 57 33.80 13.87 35.57
N GLY A 58 33.47 12.60 35.81
CA GLY A 58 33.03 12.13 37.13
C GLY A 58 34.16 12.08 38.16
N HIS A 59 33.85 12.34 39.42
CA HIS A 59 34.81 12.19 40.52
C HIS A 59 35.24 10.73 40.67
N ARG A 60 36.52 10.46 40.43
CA ARG A 60 37.13 9.14 40.59
C ARG A 60 37.61 8.97 42.03
N LEU A 61 37.07 7.97 42.73
CA LEU A 61 37.55 7.58 44.07
C LEU A 61 38.81 6.70 43.99
N ILE A 62 39.05 6.01 42.86
CA ILE A 62 40.23 5.18 42.60
C ILE A 62 40.70 5.47 41.15
N PRO A 63 42.02 5.66 40.88
CA PRO A 63 42.54 6.12 39.59
C PRO A 63 42.21 5.25 38.36
N GLU A 64 41.74 4.01 38.54
CA GLU A 64 41.47 3.05 37.45
C GLU A 64 40.03 2.50 37.41
N GLN A 65 39.14 2.98 38.28
CA GLN A 65 37.76 2.48 38.32
C GLN A 65 36.83 3.38 37.50
N GLY A 66 36.14 2.79 36.51
CA GLY A 66 35.12 3.50 35.74
C GLY A 66 34.00 4.01 36.65
N VAL A 67 33.57 5.26 36.45
CA VAL A 67 32.46 5.85 37.22
C VAL A 67 31.15 5.31 36.65
N SER A 68 30.47 4.46 37.40
CA SER A 68 29.13 4.02 37.01
C SER A 68 28.14 5.19 37.05
N PRO A 69 27.36 5.43 35.99
CA PRO A 69 26.38 6.51 35.99
C PRO A 69 25.33 6.28 37.09
N PRO A 70 24.82 7.35 37.74
CA PRO A 70 23.75 7.23 38.72
C PRO A 70 22.53 6.53 38.12
N ARG A 71 21.87 5.65 38.90
CA ARG A 71 20.65 4.95 38.46
C ARG A 71 19.58 5.92 37.94
N THR A 72 19.48 7.10 38.56
CA THR A 72 18.57 8.18 38.15
C THR A 72 18.85 8.66 36.73
N ALA A 73 20.13 8.86 36.35
CA ALA A 73 20.50 9.27 35.00
C ALA A 73 20.09 8.22 33.96
N PHE A 74 20.26 6.93 34.26
CA PHE A 74 19.82 5.84 33.40
C PHE A 74 18.29 5.79 33.22
N TYR A 75 17.51 5.97 34.29
CA TYR A 75 16.05 6.03 34.15
C TYR A 75 15.57 7.26 33.35
N VAL A 76 16.25 8.39 33.50
CA VAL A 76 15.96 9.59 32.71
C VAL A 76 16.22 9.36 31.22
N THR A 77 17.31 8.68 30.84
CA THR A 77 17.56 8.37 29.42
C THR A 77 16.51 7.41 28.85
N ILE A 78 16.06 6.42 29.64
CA ILE A 78 14.94 5.55 29.24
C ILE A 78 13.67 6.37 28.99
N LEU A 79 13.28 7.23 29.94
CA LEU A 79 12.09 8.06 29.83
C LEU A 79 12.15 8.98 28.62
N LEU A 80 13.32 9.55 28.32
CA LEU A 80 13.53 10.40 27.16
C LEU A 80 13.40 9.62 25.85
N GLY A 81 13.96 8.41 25.76
CA GLY A 81 13.79 7.54 24.59
C GLY A 81 12.33 7.14 24.35
N VAL A 82 11.61 6.79 25.42
CA VAL A 82 10.17 6.49 25.37
C VAL A 82 9.37 7.73 24.94
N ALA A 83 9.70 8.91 25.48
CA ALA A 83 9.06 10.17 25.13
C ALA A 83 9.26 10.51 23.64
N VAL A 84 10.45 10.27 23.08
CA VAL A 84 10.73 10.45 21.64
C VAL A 84 9.88 9.48 20.80
N ALA A 85 9.80 8.20 21.19
CA ALA A 85 9.00 7.21 20.47
C ALA A 85 7.50 7.54 20.49
N ILE A 86 6.93 7.70 21.69
CA ILE A 86 5.49 7.94 21.88
C ILE A 86 5.11 9.33 21.36
N GLY A 87 5.87 10.36 21.72
CA GLY A 87 5.64 11.74 21.30
C GLY A 87 5.72 11.88 19.78
N GLY A 88 6.76 11.32 19.16
CA GLY A 88 6.92 11.31 17.70
C GLY A 88 5.75 10.63 16.99
N TYR A 89 5.33 9.46 17.49
CA TYR A 89 4.18 8.73 16.94
C TYR A 89 2.87 9.51 17.10
N LEU A 90 2.60 10.11 18.27
CA LEU A 90 1.37 10.88 18.51
C LEU A 90 1.30 12.13 17.63
N VAL A 91 2.41 12.88 17.53
CA VAL A 91 2.48 14.06 16.64
C VAL A 91 2.23 13.66 15.19
N TRP A 92 2.84 12.56 14.75
CA TRP A 92 2.61 12.02 13.41
C TRP A 92 1.15 11.60 13.19
N LEU A 93 0.56 10.87 14.14
CA LEU A 93 -0.82 10.39 14.06
C LEU A 93 -1.81 11.56 13.98
N LEU A 94 -1.64 12.59 14.81
CA LEU A 94 -2.46 13.79 14.79
C LEU A 94 -2.36 14.52 13.45
N LYS A 95 -1.15 14.68 12.91
CA LYS A 95 -0.93 15.28 11.58
C LYS A 95 -1.60 14.45 10.48
N SER A 96 -1.42 13.13 10.50
CA SER A 96 -2.02 12.19 9.53
C SER A 96 -3.55 12.24 9.54
N LEU A 97 -4.17 12.23 10.72
CA LEU A 97 -5.63 12.35 10.85
C LEU A 97 -6.15 13.72 10.41
N ARG A 98 -5.41 14.79 10.70
CA ARG A 98 -5.76 16.14 10.23
C ARG A 98 -5.71 16.22 8.71
N SER A 99 -4.64 15.73 8.09
CA SER A 99 -4.53 15.67 6.62
C SER A 99 -5.64 14.84 6.01
N TYR A 100 -5.94 13.67 6.58
CA TYR A 100 -7.05 12.83 6.13
C TYR A 100 -8.38 13.58 6.15
N ARG A 101 -8.68 14.33 7.23
CA ARG A 101 -9.89 15.16 7.32
C ARG A 101 -9.94 16.27 6.27
N VAL A 102 -8.80 16.92 6.00
CA VAL A 102 -8.72 17.98 4.98
C VAL A 102 -9.01 17.41 3.59
N PHE A 103 -8.33 16.34 3.17
CA PHE A 103 -8.56 15.73 1.86
C PHE A 103 -9.94 15.08 1.75
N SER A 104 -10.44 14.51 2.85
CA SER A 104 -11.82 14.01 2.94
C SER A 104 -12.82 15.15 2.71
N ALA A 105 -12.62 16.31 3.33
CA ALA A 105 -13.50 17.46 3.15
C ALA A 105 -13.44 18.01 1.72
N VAL A 106 -12.26 18.01 1.09
CA VAL A 106 -12.11 18.39 -0.33
C VAL A 106 -12.94 17.48 -1.22
N LEU A 107 -12.76 16.16 -1.13
CA LEU A 107 -13.54 15.19 -1.92
C LEU A 107 -15.05 15.31 -1.67
N SER A 108 -15.47 15.46 -0.41
CA SER A 108 -16.90 15.64 -0.07
C SER A 108 -17.49 16.92 -0.66
N ARG A 109 -16.72 18.01 -0.77
CA ARG A 109 -17.20 19.26 -1.41
C ARG A 109 -17.48 19.08 -2.90
N GLY A 110 -16.81 18.14 -3.57
CA GLY A 110 -17.09 17.78 -4.96
C GLY A 110 -18.16 16.72 -5.15
N GLY A 111 -18.88 16.33 -4.09
CA GLY A 111 -19.91 15.29 -4.18
C GLY A 111 -19.37 13.85 -4.22
N LEU A 112 -18.08 13.65 -3.97
CA LEU A 112 -17.50 12.32 -3.86
C LEU A 112 -17.50 11.84 -2.40
N ASP A 113 -17.78 10.56 -2.18
CA ASP A 113 -17.67 9.94 -0.86
C ASP A 113 -16.21 9.45 -0.63
N PRO A 114 -15.44 10.08 0.28
CA PRO A 114 -14.04 9.72 0.54
C PRO A 114 -13.85 8.30 1.07
N ARG A 115 -14.91 7.71 1.65
CA ARG A 115 -14.88 6.33 2.18
C ARG A 115 -15.34 5.30 1.16
N ARG A 116 -15.96 5.74 0.06
CA ARG A 116 -16.62 4.90 -0.94
C ARG A 116 -16.23 5.35 -2.36
N PRO A 117 -14.96 5.19 -2.75
CA PRO A 117 -14.45 5.68 -4.03
C PRO A 117 -15.13 5.02 -5.25
N THR A 118 -15.73 3.85 -5.07
CA THR A 118 -16.39 3.10 -6.14
C THR A 118 -17.89 3.36 -6.26
N ALA A 119 -18.43 4.32 -5.49
CA ALA A 119 -19.86 4.62 -5.48
C ALA A 119 -20.39 5.11 -6.83
N TRP A 120 -19.51 5.74 -7.62
CA TRP A 120 -19.80 6.25 -8.96
C TRP A 120 -19.06 5.46 -10.05
N GLY A 121 -18.68 4.21 -9.77
CA GLY A 121 -17.93 3.34 -10.69
C GLY A 121 -16.43 3.28 -10.41
N LEU A 122 -15.66 2.70 -11.35
CA LEU A 122 -14.24 2.41 -11.16
C LEU A 122 -13.31 3.46 -11.79
N ARG A 123 -13.85 4.57 -12.31
CA ARG A 123 -13.11 5.61 -13.05
C ARG A 123 -11.93 6.22 -12.27
N ALA A 124 -12.03 6.33 -10.95
CA ALA A 124 -10.96 6.87 -10.12
C ALA A 124 -9.69 5.97 -10.14
N TYR A 125 -9.83 4.70 -10.52
CA TYR A 125 -8.76 3.72 -10.54
C TYR A 125 -8.14 3.57 -11.93
N SER A 126 -6.80 3.50 -11.96
CA SER A 126 -6.06 3.10 -13.16
C SER A 126 -6.18 1.59 -13.40
N ASP A 127 -6.09 1.16 -14.65
CA ASP A 127 -6.12 -0.26 -15.03
C ASP A 127 -5.06 -1.09 -14.31
N GLU A 128 -3.84 -0.57 -14.18
CA GLU A 128 -2.74 -1.27 -13.50
C GLU A 128 -3.07 -1.53 -12.03
N GLN A 129 -3.68 -0.54 -11.36
CA GLN A 129 -4.12 -0.67 -9.98
C GLN A 129 -5.26 -1.68 -9.86
N LEU A 130 -6.25 -1.64 -10.76
CA LEU A 130 -7.37 -2.60 -10.76
C LEU A 130 -6.88 -4.03 -10.98
N LEU A 131 -6.02 -4.26 -11.96
CA LEU A 131 -5.43 -5.59 -12.22
C LEU A 131 -4.60 -6.07 -11.02
N ALA A 132 -3.84 -5.19 -10.36
CA ALA A 132 -3.11 -5.56 -9.14
C ALA A 132 -4.03 -5.86 -7.95
N LEU A 133 -5.20 -5.21 -7.86
CA LEU A 133 -6.21 -5.51 -6.84
C LEU A 133 -6.95 -6.81 -7.17
N ARG A 134 -7.27 -7.05 -8.43
CA ARG A 134 -7.91 -8.28 -8.92
C ARG A 134 -6.99 -9.50 -8.80
N SER A 135 -5.70 -9.36 -9.09
CA SER A 135 -4.71 -10.43 -8.88
C SER A 135 -4.63 -10.81 -7.39
N ARG A 136 -4.69 -9.81 -6.51
CA ARG A 136 -4.75 -10.04 -5.06
C ARG A 136 -6.05 -10.74 -4.67
N TYR A 137 -7.20 -10.32 -5.20
CA TYR A 137 -8.50 -10.93 -4.94
C TYR A 137 -8.53 -12.42 -5.27
N GLU A 138 -7.96 -12.82 -6.42
CA GLU A 138 -7.93 -14.22 -6.85
C GLU A 138 -7.24 -15.13 -5.83
N ARG A 139 -6.06 -14.70 -5.38
CA ARG A 139 -5.21 -15.47 -4.47
C ARG A 139 -5.71 -15.47 -3.02
N LEU A 140 -6.62 -14.56 -2.67
CA LEU A 140 -7.23 -14.62 -1.35
C LEU A 140 -8.09 -15.87 -1.23
N HIS A 141 -7.90 -16.60 -0.14
CA HIS A 141 -8.84 -17.63 0.27
C HIS A 141 -10.21 -17.01 0.60
N LYS A 142 -11.26 -17.85 0.57
CA LYS A 142 -12.61 -17.41 0.97
C LYS A 142 -12.57 -16.82 2.38
N GLY A 143 -13.14 -15.63 2.56
CA GLY A 143 -13.18 -14.93 3.83
C GLY A 143 -13.50 -13.44 3.69
N LYS A 144 -13.59 -12.76 4.85
CA LYS A 144 -14.09 -11.37 4.96
C LYS A 144 -13.39 -10.36 4.04
N LEU A 145 -12.07 -10.50 3.83
CA LEU A 145 -11.33 -9.57 2.97
C LEU A 145 -11.66 -9.80 1.49
N LYS A 146 -11.84 -11.05 1.07
CA LYS A 146 -12.22 -11.40 -0.31
C LYS A 146 -13.63 -10.88 -0.59
N GLU A 147 -14.58 -11.15 0.30
CA GLU A 147 -15.96 -10.63 0.22
C GLU A 147 -16.00 -9.10 0.16
N ARG A 148 -15.21 -8.43 1.02
CA ARG A 148 -15.11 -6.97 1.01
C ARG A 148 -14.59 -6.44 -0.33
N LEU A 149 -13.52 -7.03 -0.88
CA LEU A 149 -12.99 -6.63 -2.18
C LEU A 149 -14.01 -6.86 -3.31
N GLY A 150 -14.71 -8.00 -3.29
CA GLY A 150 -15.78 -8.28 -4.26
C GLY A 150 -16.91 -7.24 -4.19
N ARG A 151 -17.29 -6.80 -2.98
CA ARG A 151 -18.30 -5.74 -2.79
C ARG A 151 -17.82 -4.34 -3.15
N ILE A 152 -16.56 -4.01 -2.90
CA ILE A 152 -16.02 -2.67 -3.20
C ILE A 152 -15.80 -2.51 -4.70
N PHE A 153 -15.26 -3.54 -5.36
CA PHE A 153 -14.79 -3.43 -6.75
C PHE A 153 -15.64 -4.17 -7.76
N GLY A 154 -16.63 -4.96 -7.33
CA GLY A 154 -17.40 -5.81 -8.24
C GLY A 154 -16.64 -7.06 -8.70
N PHE A 155 -15.54 -7.45 -8.05
CA PHE A 155 -14.78 -8.65 -8.42
C PHE A 155 -15.52 -9.94 -8.09
N HIS A 156 -15.34 -10.96 -8.94
CA HIS A 156 -15.84 -12.31 -8.68
C HIS A 156 -14.94 -13.41 -9.23
N GLY A 157 -15.23 -14.66 -8.86
CA GLY A 157 -14.41 -15.80 -9.26
C GLY A 157 -14.64 -16.23 -10.71
N ASP A 158 -15.80 -15.91 -11.27
CA ASP A 158 -16.25 -16.34 -12.60
C ASP A 158 -16.09 -15.25 -13.67
N ASP A 159 -15.38 -14.15 -13.38
CA ASP A 159 -15.09 -13.13 -14.38
C ASP A 159 -14.02 -13.63 -15.36
N GLU A 160 -13.83 -12.94 -16.49
CA GLU A 160 -12.90 -13.36 -17.55
C GLU A 160 -11.41 -13.23 -17.16
N PHE A 161 -11.12 -12.72 -15.95
CA PHE A 161 -9.76 -12.54 -15.48
C PHE A 161 -9.15 -13.88 -15.02
N SER A 162 -8.00 -14.22 -15.59
CA SER A 162 -7.23 -15.41 -15.22
C SER A 162 -5.79 -15.08 -14.84
N LEU A 163 -5.30 -15.60 -13.71
CA LEU A 163 -3.86 -15.64 -13.41
C LEU A 163 -3.19 -16.89 -13.98
N GLY A 164 -1.97 -16.70 -14.49
CA GLY A 164 -1.15 -17.75 -15.09
C GLY A 164 -0.67 -17.29 -16.46
N PRO A 165 -1.43 -17.51 -17.53
CA PRO A 165 -1.39 -16.56 -18.63
C PRO A 165 -2.37 -15.45 -18.28
N LEU A 166 -1.87 -14.23 -18.03
CA LEU A 166 -2.74 -13.07 -17.88
C LEU A 166 -3.61 -12.96 -19.13
N SER A 167 -4.92 -13.07 -18.96
CA SER A 167 -5.88 -12.89 -20.06
C SER A 167 -6.02 -11.42 -20.46
N VAL A 168 -5.66 -10.49 -19.56
CA VAL A 168 -5.94 -9.06 -19.72
C VAL A 168 -4.73 -8.20 -19.37
N LEU A 169 -4.51 -7.15 -20.16
CA LEU A 169 -3.45 -6.15 -19.97
C LEU A 169 -4.05 -4.73 -19.90
N PRO A 170 -3.37 -3.77 -19.24
CA PRO A 170 -3.82 -2.39 -19.20
C PRO A 170 -4.02 -1.79 -20.60
N GLY A 171 -5.08 -0.99 -20.79
CA GLY A 171 -5.34 -0.29 -22.04
C GLY A 171 -5.77 -1.18 -23.23
N THR A 172 -6.06 -2.46 -23.02
CA THR A 172 -6.60 -3.34 -24.07
C THR A 172 -8.12 -3.40 -24.03
N PHE A 173 -8.73 -3.96 -25.09
CA PHE A 173 -10.19 -4.12 -25.18
C PHE A 173 -10.73 -5.01 -24.06
N GLU A 174 -10.02 -6.10 -23.75
CA GLU A 174 -10.36 -7.06 -22.69
C GLU A 174 -10.39 -6.38 -21.31
N MET A 175 -9.52 -5.41 -21.07
CA MET A 175 -9.54 -4.61 -19.84
C MET A 175 -10.76 -3.69 -19.77
N GLY A 176 -11.15 -3.12 -20.91
CA GLY A 176 -12.39 -2.36 -21.04
C GLY A 176 -13.62 -3.22 -20.72
N ALA A 177 -13.68 -4.43 -21.29
CA ALA A 177 -14.76 -5.40 -21.05
C ALA A 177 -14.84 -5.79 -19.57
N LEU A 178 -13.73 -6.16 -18.93
CA LEU A 178 -13.69 -6.47 -17.50
C LEU A 178 -14.12 -5.30 -16.62
N ARG A 179 -13.70 -4.07 -16.95
CA ARG A 179 -14.13 -2.90 -16.18
C ARG A 179 -15.64 -2.73 -16.24
N VAL A 180 -16.23 -2.86 -17.43
CA VAL A 180 -17.68 -2.78 -17.61
C VAL A 180 -18.40 -3.89 -16.86
N GLU A 181 -17.87 -5.12 -16.89
CA GLU A 181 -18.41 -6.25 -16.12
C GLU A 181 -18.43 -5.95 -14.61
N TRP A 182 -17.30 -5.48 -14.07
CA TRP A 182 -17.19 -5.13 -12.65
C TRP A 182 -18.09 -3.95 -12.26
N GLU A 183 -18.17 -2.91 -13.08
CA GLU A 183 -19.08 -1.77 -12.85
C GLU A 183 -20.55 -2.19 -12.91
N THR A 184 -20.91 -3.04 -13.87
CA THR A 184 -22.26 -3.61 -13.97
C THR A 184 -22.61 -4.37 -12.69
N ARG A 185 -21.67 -5.16 -12.17
CA ARG A 185 -21.88 -5.88 -10.92
C ARG A 185 -22.03 -4.95 -9.72
N LEU A 186 -21.29 -3.84 -9.67
CA LEU A 186 -21.48 -2.83 -8.61
C LEU A 186 -22.88 -2.23 -8.66
N ILE A 187 -23.42 -1.98 -9.85
CA ILE A 187 -24.80 -1.49 -10.04
C ILE A 187 -25.80 -2.54 -9.54
N LEU A 188 -25.59 -3.82 -9.86
CA LEU A 188 -26.47 -4.91 -9.42
C LEU A 188 -26.47 -5.09 -7.90
N ILE A 189 -25.35 -4.82 -7.23
CA ILE A 189 -25.19 -4.95 -5.77
C ILE A 189 -25.51 -3.62 -5.04
N SER A 190 -25.86 -2.56 -5.76
CA SER A 190 -26.07 -1.20 -5.21
C SER A 190 -27.14 -1.11 -4.12
N GLY A 191 -28.06 -2.09 -4.02
CA GLY A 191 -29.03 -2.20 -2.94
C GLY A 191 -28.44 -2.64 -1.58
N GLU A 192 -27.23 -3.22 -1.56
CA GLU A 192 -26.52 -3.55 -0.33
C GLU A 192 -25.66 -2.37 0.16
N PRO A 193 -25.50 -2.17 1.48
CA PRO A 193 -24.64 -1.13 2.00
C PRO A 193 -23.17 -1.39 1.60
N MET A 194 -22.64 -0.54 0.72
CA MET A 194 -21.27 -0.68 0.24
C MET A 194 -20.26 -0.53 1.39
N PRO A 195 -19.26 -1.44 1.52
CA PRO A 195 -18.29 -1.37 2.61
C PRO A 195 -17.45 -0.09 2.56
N GLU A 196 -17.29 0.55 3.72
CA GLU A 196 -16.45 1.74 3.85
C GLU A 196 -14.95 1.39 3.91
N ILE A 197 -14.15 2.19 3.19
CA ILE A 197 -12.71 2.22 3.29
C ILE A 197 -12.32 3.26 4.35
N SER A 198 -12.20 2.79 5.58
CA SER A 198 -11.71 3.61 6.70
C SER A 198 -10.20 3.87 6.60
N TRP A 199 -9.71 4.88 7.32
CA TRP A 199 -8.27 5.17 7.47
C TRP A 199 -7.45 3.92 7.84
N TRP A 200 -7.98 3.08 8.75
CA TRP A 200 -7.36 1.81 9.16
C TRP A 200 -7.38 0.76 8.05
N THR A 201 -8.51 0.64 7.34
CA THR A 201 -8.65 -0.30 6.22
C THR A 201 -7.65 0.06 5.13
N GLU A 202 -7.55 1.35 4.81
CA GLU A 202 -6.60 1.85 3.83
C GLU A 202 -5.16 1.60 4.25
N GLY A 203 -4.78 2.00 5.47
CA GLY A 203 -3.41 1.83 5.95
C GLY A 203 -2.95 0.36 6.00
N ARG A 204 -3.88 -0.60 6.02
CA ARG A 204 -3.56 -2.03 5.98
C ARG A 204 -3.61 -2.63 4.57
N HIS A 205 -4.54 -2.18 3.74
CA HIS A 205 -4.88 -2.86 2.51
C HIS A 205 -4.61 -2.06 1.23
N ASN A 206 -4.33 -0.76 1.30
CA ASN A 206 -4.02 0.10 0.16
C ASN A 206 -5.06 -0.01 -0.97
N LEU A 207 -6.32 0.29 -0.65
CA LEU A 207 -7.50 0.14 -1.52
C LEU A 207 -7.93 1.45 -2.18
N LEU A 208 -7.55 2.62 -1.67
CA LEU A 208 -7.94 3.90 -2.22
C LEU A 208 -7.28 4.16 -3.59
N PRO A 209 -7.93 4.96 -4.45
CA PRO A 209 -7.38 5.34 -5.74
C PRO A 209 -6.02 6.02 -5.59
N ARG A 210 -5.08 5.65 -6.46
CA ARG A 210 -3.78 6.31 -6.60
C ARG A 210 -3.51 6.44 -8.08
N LYS A 211 -3.44 7.67 -8.61
CA LYS A 211 -3.02 7.79 -10.01
C LYS A 211 -1.56 7.34 -10.10
N PRO A 212 -1.25 6.43 -11.01
CA PRO A 212 0.06 5.84 -11.04
C PRO A 212 1.00 6.75 -11.82
N ASP A 213 1.96 7.36 -11.14
CA ASP A 213 3.19 7.84 -11.78
C ASP A 213 3.86 6.66 -12.50
N GLU A 214 4.74 6.91 -13.47
CA GLU A 214 5.40 5.84 -14.23
C GLU A 214 6.01 4.76 -13.31
N ALA A 215 6.67 5.17 -12.22
CA ALA A 215 7.21 4.25 -11.23
C ALA A 215 6.11 3.42 -10.54
N ARG A 216 4.96 4.01 -10.20
CA ARG A 216 3.84 3.28 -9.58
C ARG A 216 3.16 2.35 -10.58
N LYS A 217 3.03 2.73 -11.85
CA LYS A 217 2.56 1.83 -12.92
C LYS A 217 3.41 0.59 -12.98
N LEU A 218 4.74 0.75 -12.98
CA LEU A 218 5.68 -0.37 -12.95
C LEU A 218 5.54 -1.22 -11.69
N VAL A 219 5.33 -0.62 -10.52
CA VAL A 219 5.10 -1.37 -9.27
C VAL A 219 3.81 -2.18 -9.31
N TYR A 220 2.72 -1.62 -9.83
CA TYR A 220 1.46 -2.36 -9.99
C TYR A 220 1.59 -3.46 -11.06
N ALA A 221 2.23 -3.14 -12.18
CA ALA A 221 2.55 -4.08 -13.25
C ALA A 221 3.32 -5.28 -12.72
N LEU A 222 4.41 -5.03 -11.98
CA LEU A 222 5.20 -6.09 -11.37
C LEU A 222 4.39 -6.99 -10.43
N ARG A 223 3.37 -6.45 -9.74
CA ARG A 223 2.54 -7.25 -8.82
C ARG A 223 1.71 -8.26 -9.59
N TYR A 224 0.91 -7.83 -10.57
CA TYR A 224 0.04 -8.77 -11.27
C TYR A 224 0.85 -9.70 -12.22
N THR A 225 1.90 -9.22 -12.88
CA THR A 225 2.77 -10.10 -13.70
C THR A 225 3.56 -11.08 -12.84
N GLY A 226 4.08 -10.63 -11.70
CA GLY A 226 4.81 -11.49 -10.76
C GLY A 226 3.91 -12.53 -10.09
N ASP A 227 2.66 -12.17 -9.81
CA ASP A 227 1.64 -13.12 -9.32
C ASP A 227 1.25 -14.11 -10.42
N SER A 228 1.11 -13.67 -11.66
CA SER A 228 0.86 -14.53 -12.82
C SER A 228 1.96 -15.57 -13.02
N VAL A 229 3.23 -15.13 -13.06
CA VAL A 229 4.40 -16.02 -13.17
C VAL A 229 4.47 -17.02 -12.02
N ARG A 230 4.06 -16.62 -10.81
CA ARG A 230 4.01 -17.54 -9.67
C ARG A 230 2.98 -18.63 -9.86
N GLU A 231 1.79 -18.29 -10.37
CA GLU A 231 0.75 -19.26 -10.68
C GLU A 231 1.15 -20.16 -11.86
N LEU A 232 1.83 -19.64 -12.89
CA LEU A 232 2.42 -20.47 -13.95
C LEU A 232 3.39 -21.51 -13.40
N LYS A 233 4.33 -21.07 -12.56
CA LYS A 233 5.30 -21.98 -11.93
C LYS A 233 4.63 -23.04 -11.06
N ARG A 234 3.52 -22.68 -10.41
CA ARG A 234 2.73 -23.60 -9.57
C ARG A 234 1.98 -24.63 -10.40
N ARG A 235 1.38 -24.23 -11.53
CA ARG A 235 0.54 -25.10 -12.38
C ARG A 235 1.36 -25.96 -13.36
N TYR A 236 2.40 -25.38 -13.94
CA TYR A 236 3.14 -25.97 -15.08
C TYR A 236 4.61 -26.28 -14.77
N GLY A 237 5.03 -26.05 -13.52
CA GLY A 237 6.37 -26.37 -13.03
C GLY A 237 7.34 -25.19 -13.04
N TYR A 238 8.35 -25.28 -12.16
CA TYR A 238 9.30 -24.18 -11.90
C TYR A 238 10.29 -23.92 -13.06
N ARG A 239 10.62 -24.95 -13.84
CA ARG A 239 11.59 -24.86 -14.94
C ARG A 239 10.90 -24.25 -16.17
N THR A 240 11.14 -22.97 -16.40
CA THR A 240 10.56 -22.20 -17.52
C THR A 240 10.95 -22.78 -18.87
N GLU A 241 12.13 -23.40 -18.99
CA GLU A 241 12.59 -24.09 -20.20
C GLU A 241 11.65 -25.21 -20.63
N ARG A 242 10.90 -25.84 -19.72
CA ARG A 242 9.96 -26.93 -20.03
C ARG A 242 8.54 -26.48 -20.30
N TRP A 243 8.26 -25.17 -20.24
CA TRP A 243 6.91 -24.65 -20.43
C TRP A 243 6.35 -24.94 -21.82
N HIS A 244 7.19 -25.06 -22.84
CA HIS A 244 6.77 -25.50 -24.17
C HIS A 244 6.10 -26.89 -24.18
N ALA A 245 6.41 -27.74 -23.20
CA ALA A 245 5.84 -29.08 -23.07
C ALA A 245 4.71 -29.17 -22.03
N THR A 246 4.67 -28.26 -21.05
CA THR A 246 3.72 -28.32 -19.93
C THR A 246 2.57 -27.32 -20.03
N VAL A 247 2.78 -26.18 -20.69
CA VAL A 247 1.75 -25.15 -20.90
C VAL A 247 0.98 -25.49 -22.18
N PRO A 248 -0.36 -25.42 -22.19
CA PRO A 248 -1.15 -25.58 -23.40
C PRO A 248 -0.73 -24.59 -24.49
N GLU A 249 -0.67 -25.03 -25.75
CA GLU A 249 -0.14 -24.23 -26.87
C GLU A 249 -0.80 -22.83 -26.99
N GLY A 250 -2.13 -22.76 -26.84
CA GLY A 250 -2.87 -21.50 -26.89
C GLY A 250 -2.60 -20.52 -25.73
N LYS A 251 -1.80 -20.92 -24.73
CA LYS A 251 -1.45 -20.13 -23.54
C LYS A 251 0.06 -19.93 -23.38
N LEU A 252 0.87 -20.59 -24.21
CA LEU A 252 2.32 -20.54 -24.11
C LEU A 252 2.85 -19.13 -24.38
N PHE A 253 2.30 -18.45 -25.39
CA PHE A 253 2.72 -17.09 -25.73
C PHE A 253 2.45 -16.11 -24.58
N ASP A 254 1.26 -16.14 -24.00
CA ASP A 254 0.92 -15.32 -22.84
C ASP A 254 1.82 -15.64 -21.63
N ALA A 255 2.12 -16.92 -21.40
CA ALA A 255 2.99 -17.34 -20.32
C ALA A 255 4.43 -16.81 -20.48
N VAL A 256 4.97 -16.83 -21.70
CA VAL A 256 6.30 -16.27 -22.00
C VAL A 256 6.27 -14.74 -21.90
N ARG A 257 5.24 -14.09 -22.45
CA ARG A 257 5.04 -12.64 -22.36
C ARG A 257 5.03 -12.17 -20.91
N ASP A 258 4.31 -12.86 -20.03
CA ASP A 258 4.20 -12.49 -18.61
C ASP A 258 5.55 -12.63 -17.88
N LEU A 259 6.31 -13.69 -18.18
CA LEU A 259 7.65 -13.91 -17.64
C LEU A 259 8.62 -12.80 -18.07
N GLU A 260 8.68 -12.52 -19.37
CA GLU A 260 9.54 -11.47 -19.92
C GLU A 260 9.17 -10.10 -19.39
N SER A 261 7.88 -9.79 -19.34
CA SER A 261 7.36 -8.52 -18.81
C SER A 261 7.75 -8.36 -17.34
N SER A 262 7.56 -9.40 -16.52
CA SER A 262 7.96 -9.37 -15.12
C SER A 262 9.46 -9.11 -14.94
N HIS A 263 10.32 -9.76 -15.75
CA HIS A 263 11.77 -9.54 -15.69
C HIS A 263 12.16 -8.14 -16.14
N ARG A 264 11.58 -7.65 -17.24
CA ARG A 264 11.84 -6.31 -17.78
C ARG A 264 11.47 -5.23 -16.77
N ILE A 265 10.28 -5.33 -16.18
CA ILE A 265 9.79 -4.38 -15.17
C ILE A 265 10.69 -4.43 -13.92
N GLN A 266 11.10 -5.63 -13.48
CA GLN A 266 12.01 -5.77 -12.34
C GLN A 266 13.37 -5.09 -12.60
N MET A 267 13.91 -5.20 -13.81
CA MET A 267 15.14 -4.51 -14.21
C MET A 267 14.97 -2.99 -14.31
N ALA A 268 13.82 -2.51 -14.80
CA ALA A 268 13.55 -1.07 -14.85
C ALA A 268 13.44 -0.46 -13.43
N LEU A 269 12.79 -1.17 -12.50
CA LEU A 269 12.69 -0.76 -11.10
C LEU A 269 14.04 -0.81 -10.37
N SER A 270 14.89 -1.79 -10.66
CA SER A 270 16.23 -1.83 -10.06
C SER A 270 17.13 -0.69 -10.54
N ARG A 271 17.07 -0.34 -11.84
CA ARG A 271 17.84 0.76 -12.44
C ARG A 271 17.41 2.14 -11.95
N SER A 272 16.12 2.33 -11.69
CA SER A 272 15.58 3.59 -11.14
C SER A 272 15.90 3.80 -9.65
N GLY A 273 16.72 2.95 -9.04
CA GLY A 273 17.07 3.05 -7.62
C GLY A 273 15.91 2.70 -6.68
N PHE A 274 14.82 2.11 -7.21
CA PHE A 274 13.71 1.61 -6.42
C PHE A 274 14.14 0.30 -5.71
N ARG A 275 14.99 0.44 -4.69
CA ARG A 275 15.37 -0.66 -3.79
C ARG A 275 14.09 -1.22 -3.18
N LYS A 276 13.95 -2.56 -3.19
CA LYS A 276 12.91 -3.31 -2.46
C LYS A 276 12.81 -2.80 -1.01
N GLY A 277 11.92 -1.85 -0.79
CA GLY A 277 11.66 -1.22 0.49
C GLY A 277 10.23 -0.71 0.46
N GLY A 278 9.30 -1.64 0.76
CA GLY A 278 7.90 -1.46 1.17
C GLY A 278 7.12 -0.26 0.60
N PRO A 279 5.95 -0.47 -0.05
CA PRO A 279 5.13 0.65 -0.51
C PRO A 279 4.76 1.54 0.68
N SER A 280 5.07 2.83 0.53
CA SER A 280 4.74 3.93 1.44
C SER A 280 3.25 4.00 1.71
#